data_AF-A0A926QCG1-F1
#
_entry.id   AF-A0A926QCG1-F1
#
_cell.length_a   1.000
_cell.length_b   1.000
_cell.length_c   1.000
_cell.angle_alpha   90.00
_cell.angle_beta   90.00
_cell.angle_gamma   90.00
#
_symmetry.space_group_name_H-M   'P 1'
#
loop_
_entity.id
_entity.type
_entity.pdbx_description
1 polymer ?
#
loop_
_entity_poly.entity_id
_entity_poly.type
_entity_poly.pdbx_seq_one_letter_code
_entity_poly.pdbx_strand_id
1 'polypeptide(L)'
;MTRSYRIAVLPGDGIGPEVVGSALEVLDAAEKRFGFHTDRSEYAAGANHYLETGELFDELEAELRDKDAILFGSMGDPRVTPGILERGFILEMRQRFQQAANVRPVRLYPGVPTPIVDLTPERCELVIVRENTEGAYVGQGSTVHRGTPNAVAMQESLNTRAGIERVVDFAFRLAVSRRKKLTLCHKTNILVAAGQLWQEVVNDLSAHYPEVETDYVHVDAMCFHLPLTPERFDVVVTDNLFGDIITDLGAVIQGGLGVATSANLNLDGSAPSMFEAIHGSAPDIAGKGWANPSGSILSLALMLGHLGEGEAAQAIEAATVQVLGELPALAGAAMGASTAEVGARVAEIVRGGSYDTALVPNSLLGTLAELAPTRLS
;
A
#
# COMPACT_ATOMS: atom_id res chain seq x y z
N MET A 1 -29.46 10.44 -5.69
CA MET A 1 -28.75 10.94 -4.49
C MET A 1 -27.28 10.97 -4.84
N THR A 2 -26.57 12.05 -4.50
CA THR A 2 -25.11 12.12 -4.66
C THR A 2 -24.49 11.09 -3.72
N ARG A 3 -23.59 10.24 -4.23
CA ARG A 3 -22.84 9.28 -3.41
C ARG A 3 -21.91 10.06 -2.47
N SER A 4 -21.85 9.70 -1.19
CA SER A 4 -21.10 10.42 -0.16
C SER A 4 -20.32 9.44 0.71
N TYR A 5 -19.05 9.74 0.99
CA TYR A 5 -18.15 8.87 1.76
C TYR A 5 -17.48 9.64 2.90
N ARG A 6 -17.35 9.04 4.08
CA ARG A 6 -16.65 9.62 5.24
C ARG A 6 -15.19 9.20 5.23
N ILE A 7 -14.28 10.13 5.04
CA ILE A 7 -12.84 9.85 4.90
C ILE A 7 -12.11 10.39 6.13
N ALA A 8 -11.38 9.52 6.81
CA ALA A 8 -10.38 9.95 7.78
C ALA A 8 -9.10 10.34 7.04
N VAL A 9 -8.57 11.51 7.36
CA VAL A 9 -7.29 11.99 6.85
C VAL A 9 -6.29 12.02 8.00
N LEU A 10 -5.20 11.26 7.88
CA LEU A 10 -4.11 11.18 8.84
C LEU A 10 -2.82 11.62 8.13
N PRO A 11 -2.50 12.93 8.07
CA PRO A 11 -1.32 13.40 7.36
C PRO A 11 0.00 12.88 7.94
N GLY A 12 0.06 12.78 9.27
CA GLY A 12 1.21 12.27 10.02
C GLY A 12 2.44 13.19 9.96
N ASP A 13 3.62 12.60 9.82
CA ASP A 13 4.91 13.24 10.02
C ASP A 13 5.68 13.52 8.72
N GLY A 14 6.63 14.46 8.79
CA GLY A 14 7.60 14.74 7.73
C GLY A 14 6.93 15.25 6.45
N ILE A 15 7.13 14.54 5.34
CA ILE A 15 6.52 14.90 4.04
C ILE A 15 5.03 14.58 3.94
N GLY A 16 4.48 13.79 4.88
CA GLY A 16 3.09 13.34 4.90
C GLY A 16 2.07 14.45 4.64
N PRO A 17 2.11 15.58 5.39
CA PRO A 17 1.23 16.73 5.15
C PRO A 17 1.32 17.32 3.73
N GLU A 18 2.51 17.39 3.13
CA GLU A 18 2.70 17.97 1.79
C GLU A 18 2.08 17.07 0.70
N VAL A 19 2.32 15.76 0.78
CA VAL A 19 1.84 14.81 -0.23
C VAL A 19 0.34 14.52 -0.07
N VAL A 20 -0.16 14.44 1.17
CA VAL A 20 -1.60 14.28 1.44
C VAL A 20 -2.37 15.53 1.00
N GLY A 21 -1.84 16.74 1.26
CA GLY A 21 -2.44 17.98 0.76
C GLY A 21 -2.62 17.97 -0.76
N SER A 22 -1.61 17.48 -1.49
CA SER A 22 -1.68 17.32 -2.95
C SER A 22 -2.72 16.29 -3.38
N ALA A 23 -2.82 15.16 -2.67
CA ALA A 23 -3.86 14.16 -2.92
C ALA A 23 -5.27 14.74 -2.69
N LEU A 24 -5.48 15.51 -1.62
CA LEU A 24 -6.78 16.13 -1.33
C LEU A 24 -7.20 17.15 -2.41
N GLU A 25 -6.25 17.88 -3.01
CA GLU A 25 -6.55 18.77 -4.15
C GLU A 25 -7.01 17.99 -5.38
N VAL A 26 -6.39 16.83 -5.64
CA VAL A 26 -6.82 15.92 -6.71
C VAL A 26 -8.20 15.33 -6.42
N LEU A 27 -8.49 14.98 -5.15
CA LEU A 27 -9.81 14.52 -4.71
C LEU A 27 -10.88 15.57 -4.97
N ASP A 28 -10.64 16.85 -4.67
CA ASP A 28 -11.56 17.95 -4.98
C ASP A 28 -11.87 18.07 -6.48
N ALA A 29 -10.86 17.86 -7.33
CA ALA A 29 -11.06 17.86 -8.78
C ALA A 29 -11.92 16.66 -9.23
N ALA A 30 -11.68 15.48 -8.66
CA ALA A 30 -12.42 14.26 -8.95
C ALA A 30 -13.90 14.37 -8.52
N GLU A 31 -14.18 14.85 -7.30
CA GLU A 31 -15.55 15.06 -6.80
C GLU A 31 -16.38 15.92 -7.76
N LYS A 32 -15.81 17.06 -8.18
CA LYS A 32 -16.47 18.00 -9.11
C LYS A 32 -16.72 17.38 -10.48
N ARG A 33 -15.78 16.56 -10.97
CA ARG A 33 -15.84 15.98 -12.31
C ARG A 33 -16.77 14.77 -12.41
N PHE A 34 -16.84 13.95 -11.37
CA PHE A 34 -17.52 12.65 -11.38
C PHE A 34 -18.80 12.62 -10.51
N GLY A 35 -19.08 13.68 -9.76
CA GLY A 35 -20.37 13.86 -9.09
C GLY A 35 -20.57 12.96 -7.86
N PHE A 36 -19.52 12.77 -7.06
CA PHE A 36 -19.56 12.20 -5.71
C PHE A 36 -19.07 13.23 -4.70
N HIS A 37 -19.23 12.93 -3.41
CA HIS A 37 -18.80 13.80 -2.32
C HIS A 37 -18.03 13.01 -1.26
N THR A 38 -17.08 13.65 -0.59
CA THR A 38 -16.42 13.11 0.59
C THR A 38 -16.51 14.10 1.76
N ASP A 39 -16.92 13.58 2.91
CA ASP A 39 -16.86 14.27 4.20
C ASP A 39 -15.55 13.89 4.87
N ARG A 40 -14.64 14.85 5.03
CA ARG A 40 -13.25 14.60 5.42
C ARG A 40 -13.03 15.11 6.83
N SER A 41 -12.52 14.24 7.70
CA SER A 41 -12.10 14.61 9.05
C SER A 41 -10.60 14.39 9.17
N GLU A 42 -9.87 15.46 9.48
CA GLU A 42 -8.44 15.39 9.73
C GLU A 42 -8.18 15.05 11.20
N TYR A 43 -7.26 14.10 11.43
CA TYR A 43 -6.91 13.59 12.74
C TYR A 43 -5.44 13.87 13.04
N ALA A 44 -5.18 14.43 14.22
CA ALA A 44 -3.81 14.62 14.70
C ALA A 44 -3.22 13.26 15.09
N ALA A 45 -2.09 12.91 14.48
CA ALA A 45 -1.36 11.69 14.73
C ALA A 45 0.12 11.89 14.39
N GLY A 46 0.96 10.94 14.81
CA GLY A 46 2.40 10.97 14.55
C GLY A 46 3.22 11.57 15.69
N ALA A 47 4.49 11.80 15.41
CA ALA A 47 5.49 12.16 16.40
C ALA A 47 5.20 13.46 17.14
N ASN A 48 4.76 14.51 16.45
CA ASN A 48 4.47 15.78 17.11
C ASN A 48 3.32 15.62 18.12
N HIS A 49 2.24 14.97 17.71
CA HIS A 49 1.10 14.69 18.58
C HIS A 49 1.52 13.83 19.78
N TYR A 50 2.22 12.73 19.54
CA TYR A 50 2.71 11.85 20.62
C TYR A 50 3.64 12.57 21.61
N LEU A 51 4.54 13.43 21.14
CA LEU A 51 5.45 14.19 22.00
C LEU A 51 4.72 15.23 22.86
N GLU A 52 3.58 15.74 22.39
CA GLU A 52 2.76 16.72 23.11
C GLU A 52 1.79 16.07 24.10
N THR A 53 1.15 14.97 23.73
CA THR A 53 0.02 14.38 24.48
C THR A 53 0.34 13.02 25.10
N GLY A 54 1.28 12.27 24.51
CA GLY A 54 1.53 10.86 24.82
C GLY A 54 0.49 9.88 24.23
N GLU A 55 -0.48 10.40 23.47
CA GLU A 55 -1.59 9.63 22.88
C GLU A 55 -1.13 8.88 21.62
N LEU A 56 -1.77 7.74 21.35
CA LEU A 56 -1.49 6.81 20.26
C LEU A 56 -2.80 6.43 19.55
N PHE A 57 -2.95 5.18 19.11
CA PHE A 57 -4.13 4.77 18.34
C PHE A 57 -5.39 4.54 19.19
N ASP A 58 -5.23 4.18 20.47
CA ASP A 58 -6.35 3.90 21.39
C ASP A 58 -7.34 5.06 21.44
N GLU A 59 -6.81 6.28 21.37
CA GLU A 59 -7.56 7.53 21.46
C GLU A 59 -8.37 7.82 20.19
N LEU A 60 -7.97 7.27 19.03
CA LEU A 60 -8.62 7.51 17.73
C LEU A 60 -9.44 6.33 17.23
N GLU A 61 -9.28 5.13 17.81
CA GLU A 61 -9.89 3.89 17.29
C GLU A 61 -11.40 4.02 17.06
N ALA A 62 -12.13 4.54 18.05
CA ALA A 62 -13.59 4.65 17.99
C ALA A 62 -14.06 5.60 16.88
N GLU A 63 -13.36 6.72 16.68
CA GLU A 63 -13.70 7.71 15.66
C GLU A 63 -13.36 7.23 14.25
N LEU A 64 -12.22 6.56 14.10
CA LEU A 64 -11.77 6.02 12.83
C LEU A 64 -12.62 4.84 12.37
N ARG A 65 -13.11 4.00 13.29
CA ARG A 65 -13.90 2.79 12.97
C ARG A 65 -15.17 3.09 12.16
N ASP A 66 -15.77 4.26 12.34
CA ASP A 66 -16.98 4.68 11.62
C ASP A 66 -16.71 5.31 10.25
N LYS A 67 -15.45 5.59 9.89
CA LYS A 67 -15.10 6.15 8.56
C LYS A 67 -15.17 5.10 7.49
N ASP A 68 -15.45 5.48 6.24
CA ASP A 68 -15.53 4.59 5.09
C ASP A 68 -14.16 4.18 4.56
N ALA A 69 -13.19 5.09 4.64
CA ALA A 69 -11.78 4.80 4.36
C ALA A 69 -10.87 5.74 5.15
N ILE A 70 -9.59 5.35 5.25
CA ILE A 70 -8.52 6.16 5.84
C ILE A 70 -7.52 6.51 4.75
N LEU A 71 -7.28 7.80 4.52
CA LEU A 71 -6.15 8.29 3.74
C LEU A 71 -5.02 8.66 4.71
N PHE A 72 -3.91 7.95 4.61
CA PHE A 72 -2.77 8.08 5.53
C PHE A 72 -1.53 8.57 4.79
N GLY A 73 -0.81 9.54 5.39
CA GLY A 73 0.40 10.11 4.82
C GLY A 73 1.63 9.27 5.14
N SER A 74 2.34 9.65 6.19
CA SER A 74 3.52 8.91 6.66
C SER A 74 3.68 9.11 8.16
N MET A 75 4.37 8.20 8.85
CA MET A 75 4.59 8.34 10.29
C MET A 75 5.99 7.87 10.68
N GLY A 76 6.62 8.60 11.60
CA GLY A 76 7.96 8.30 12.09
C GLY A 76 8.82 9.56 12.17
N ASP A 77 9.56 9.68 13.27
CA ASP A 77 10.47 10.79 13.51
C ASP A 77 11.62 10.33 14.42
N PRO A 78 12.88 10.73 14.15
CA PRO A 78 14.03 10.36 14.98
C PRO A 78 13.93 10.80 16.45
N ARG A 79 13.07 11.76 16.79
CA ARG A 79 12.82 12.23 18.17
C ARG A 79 12.06 11.20 19.01
N VAL A 80 11.35 10.26 18.39
CA VAL A 80 10.58 9.23 19.07
C VAL A 80 11.33 7.90 19.03
N THR A 81 11.37 7.19 20.16
CA THR A 81 12.07 5.89 20.24
C THR A 81 11.49 4.91 19.21
N PRO A 82 12.33 4.22 18.41
CA PRO A 82 11.86 3.28 17.40
C PRO A 82 10.92 2.21 17.95
N GLY A 83 9.79 2.04 17.27
CA GLY A 83 8.75 1.10 17.58
C GLY A 83 7.77 1.55 18.67
N ILE A 84 7.76 2.83 19.05
CA ILE A 84 6.63 3.43 19.75
C ILE A 84 5.51 3.73 18.74
N LEU A 85 5.79 4.53 17.71
CA LEU A 85 4.79 4.93 16.72
C LEU A 85 4.43 3.76 15.79
N GLU A 86 5.43 3.01 15.32
CA GLU A 86 5.22 1.90 14.39
C GLU A 86 4.37 0.81 15.03
N ARG A 87 4.66 0.43 16.29
CA ARG A 87 3.85 -0.57 16.99
C ARG A 87 2.57 0.02 17.53
N GLY A 88 2.66 1.09 18.32
CA GLY A 88 1.54 1.66 19.06
C GLY A 88 0.52 2.42 18.22
N PHE A 89 0.83 2.71 16.96
CA PHE A 89 -0.11 3.35 16.04
C PHE A 89 -0.36 2.52 14.78
N ILE A 90 0.66 2.31 13.93
CA ILE A 90 0.48 1.70 12.62
C ILE A 90 0.07 0.23 12.74
N LEU A 91 0.80 -0.57 13.52
CA LEU A 91 0.49 -2.00 13.69
C LEU A 91 -0.80 -2.20 14.50
N GLU A 92 -1.01 -1.43 15.58
CA GLU A 92 -2.28 -1.46 16.33
C GLU A 92 -3.48 -1.17 15.41
N MET A 93 -3.42 -0.13 14.59
CA MET A 93 -4.49 0.17 13.62
C MET A 93 -4.74 -0.99 12.66
N ARG A 94 -3.69 -1.52 12.04
CA ARG A 94 -3.81 -2.66 11.10
C ARG A 94 -4.43 -3.88 11.77
N GLN A 95 -4.02 -4.20 12.99
CA GLN A 95 -4.52 -5.36 13.74
C GLN A 95 -5.96 -5.15 14.22
N ARG A 96 -6.29 -4.01 14.85
CA ARG A 96 -7.62 -3.77 15.43
C ARG A 96 -8.71 -3.48 14.40
N PHE A 97 -8.32 -3.01 13.22
CA PHE A 97 -9.20 -2.92 12.05
C PHE A 97 -9.11 -4.13 11.13
N GLN A 98 -8.38 -5.18 11.50
CA GLN A 98 -8.24 -6.41 10.71
C GLN A 98 -7.92 -6.11 9.24
N GLN A 99 -7.01 -5.16 9.00
CA GLN A 99 -6.54 -4.77 7.66
C GLN A 99 -5.56 -5.82 7.13
N ALA A 100 -6.07 -7.03 6.92
CA ALA A 100 -5.33 -8.28 6.78
C ALA A 100 -4.48 -8.37 5.51
N ALA A 101 -4.92 -7.75 4.41
CA ALA A 101 -4.21 -7.78 3.14
C ALA A 101 -3.64 -6.40 2.81
N ASN A 102 -2.31 -6.28 2.78
CA ASN A 102 -1.63 -5.13 2.22
C ASN A 102 -1.37 -5.37 0.73
N VAL A 103 -2.11 -4.66 -0.12
CA VAL A 103 -2.04 -4.74 -1.58
C VAL A 103 -1.09 -3.67 -2.08
N ARG A 104 -0.02 -4.09 -2.74
CA ARG A 104 1.03 -3.22 -3.28
C ARG A 104 1.24 -3.53 -4.77
N PRO A 105 0.64 -2.73 -5.67
CA PRO A 105 0.92 -2.82 -7.09
C PRO A 105 2.39 -2.47 -7.36
N VAL A 106 3.04 -3.27 -8.20
CA VAL A 106 4.38 -3.00 -8.73
C VAL A 106 4.26 -2.84 -10.23
N ARG A 107 4.30 -1.59 -10.69
CA ARG A 107 4.05 -1.22 -12.08
C ARG A 107 5.02 -0.14 -12.57
N LEU A 108 5.82 -0.47 -13.57
CA LEU A 108 6.60 0.54 -14.27
C LEU A 108 5.69 1.31 -15.23
N TYR A 109 5.55 2.62 -15.03
CA TYR A 109 4.73 3.46 -15.90
C TYR A 109 5.53 4.04 -17.08
N PRO A 110 4.89 4.35 -18.22
CA PRO A 110 5.56 5.01 -19.34
C PRO A 110 6.25 6.32 -18.91
N GLY A 111 7.50 6.51 -19.35
CA GLY A 111 8.30 7.69 -19.04
C GLY A 111 8.95 7.72 -17.66
N VAL A 112 8.61 6.79 -16.75
CA VAL A 112 9.24 6.71 -15.43
C VAL A 112 10.60 6.00 -15.53
N PRO A 113 11.69 6.62 -15.06
CA PRO A 113 13.01 5.98 -15.08
C PRO A 113 13.07 4.82 -14.07
N THR A 114 13.76 3.73 -14.45
CA THR A 114 14.04 2.58 -13.59
C THR A 114 15.54 2.29 -13.56
N PRO A 115 16.10 1.81 -12.42
CA PRO A 115 17.49 1.36 -12.38
C PRO A 115 17.71 0.02 -13.11
N ILE A 116 16.63 -0.66 -13.52
CA ILE A 116 16.72 -1.94 -14.21
C ILE A 116 16.91 -1.72 -15.72
N VAL A 117 18.05 -2.19 -16.23
CA VAL A 117 18.40 -2.08 -17.65
C VAL A 117 17.39 -2.86 -18.50
N ASP A 118 16.95 -2.26 -19.60
CA ASP A 118 16.03 -2.83 -20.59
C ASP A 118 14.64 -3.28 -20.06
N LEU A 119 14.26 -2.81 -18.87
CA LEU A 119 12.90 -3.02 -18.36
C LEU A 119 11.94 -2.04 -19.02
N THR A 120 10.81 -2.56 -19.53
CA THR A 120 9.75 -1.76 -20.15
C THR A 120 8.46 -1.85 -19.35
N PRO A 121 7.55 -0.86 -19.46
CA PRO A 121 6.25 -0.87 -18.78
C PRO A 121 5.47 -2.19 -18.97
N GLU A 122 5.52 -2.79 -20.16
CA GLU A 122 4.79 -4.03 -20.49
C GLU A 122 5.34 -5.26 -19.76
N ARG A 123 6.58 -5.19 -19.29
CA ARG A 123 7.25 -6.29 -18.57
C ARG A 123 7.08 -6.18 -17.05
N CYS A 124 6.66 -5.04 -16.52
CA CYS A 124 6.57 -4.81 -15.08
C CYS A 124 5.17 -4.37 -14.69
N GLU A 125 4.30 -5.35 -14.45
CA GLU A 125 2.95 -5.13 -13.94
C GLU A 125 2.52 -6.33 -13.11
N LEU A 126 2.74 -6.29 -11.80
CA LEU A 126 2.31 -7.33 -10.86
C LEU A 126 1.69 -6.69 -9.62
N VAL A 127 1.08 -7.51 -8.77
CA VAL A 127 0.55 -7.08 -7.47
C VAL A 127 1.09 -8.01 -6.39
N ILE A 128 1.68 -7.43 -5.35
CA ILE A 128 2.08 -8.17 -4.17
C ILE A 128 1.00 -8.00 -3.10
N VAL A 129 0.46 -9.12 -2.64
CA VAL A 129 -0.50 -9.22 -1.54
C VAL A 129 0.26 -9.74 -0.32
N ARG A 130 0.54 -8.84 0.61
CA ARG A 130 1.25 -9.11 1.87
C ARG A 130 0.23 -9.35 2.98
N GLU A 131 0.38 -10.44 3.73
CA GLU A 131 -0.29 -10.62 5.02
C GLU A 131 0.19 -9.54 5.99
N ASN A 132 -0.74 -8.85 6.65
CA ASN A 132 -0.45 -7.55 7.27
C ASN A 132 -0.78 -7.46 8.76
N THR A 133 -1.18 -8.57 9.38
CA THR A 133 -1.66 -8.61 10.78
C THR A 133 -0.95 -9.63 11.65
N GLU A 134 -0.31 -10.64 11.06
CA GLU A 134 0.32 -11.77 11.76
C GLU A 134 1.82 -11.87 11.37
N GLY A 135 2.42 -13.04 11.56
CA GLY A 135 3.82 -13.35 11.27
C GLY A 135 4.79 -12.85 12.34
N ALA A 136 6.00 -12.47 11.92
CA ALA A 136 7.05 -12.00 12.83
C ALA A 136 6.74 -10.62 13.47
N TYR A 137 5.73 -9.91 12.96
CA TYR A 137 5.37 -8.54 13.35
C TYR A 137 4.38 -8.51 14.53
N VAL A 138 3.86 -9.66 14.96
CA VAL A 138 2.98 -9.76 16.14
C VAL A 138 3.71 -9.35 17.44
N GLY A 139 5.05 -9.31 17.42
CA GLY A 139 5.82 -8.80 18.55
C GLY A 139 5.97 -9.77 19.72
N GLN A 140 5.63 -11.05 19.52
CA GLN A 140 5.80 -12.08 20.54
C GLN A 140 7.26 -12.54 20.63
N GLY A 141 7.74 -12.63 21.87
CA GLY A 141 9.14 -12.92 22.14
C GLY A 141 9.55 -12.52 23.56
N SER A 142 10.83 -12.70 23.88
CA SER A 142 11.40 -12.26 25.15
C SER A 142 12.91 -12.05 25.05
N THR A 143 13.47 -11.34 26.03
CA THR A 143 14.91 -11.23 26.21
C THR A 143 15.28 -11.65 27.63
N VAL A 144 16.16 -12.64 27.77
CA VAL A 144 16.70 -13.09 29.06
C VAL A 144 18.16 -12.64 29.21
N HIS A 145 18.61 -12.43 30.46
CA HIS A 145 19.95 -11.95 30.79
C HIS A 145 20.37 -10.64 30.10
N ARG A 146 19.39 -9.74 29.87
CA ARG A 146 19.60 -8.42 29.25
C ARG A 146 20.73 -7.66 29.94
N GLY A 147 21.63 -7.07 29.14
CA GLY A 147 22.76 -6.27 29.65
C GLY A 147 23.97 -7.11 30.08
N THR A 148 23.97 -8.42 29.83
CA THR A 148 25.11 -9.30 30.11
C THR A 148 25.62 -9.95 28.82
N PRO A 149 26.86 -10.49 28.79
CA PRO A 149 27.36 -11.28 27.66
C PRO A 149 26.53 -12.55 27.35
N ASN A 150 25.68 -12.99 28.28
CA ASN A 150 24.82 -14.17 28.14
C ASN A 150 23.40 -13.82 27.65
N ALA A 151 23.19 -12.60 27.15
CA ALA A 151 21.89 -12.16 26.69
C ALA A 151 21.37 -13.05 25.55
N VAL A 152 20.13 -13.51 25.67
CA VAL A 152 19.42 -14.27 24.63
C VAL A 152 18.14 -13.54 24.30
N ALA A 153 17.89 -13.31 23.00
CA ALA A 153 16.65 -12.77 22.49
C ALA A 153 15.94 -13.84 21.65
N MET A 154 14.64 -13.99 21.89
CA MET A 154 13.75 -14.86 21.13
C MET A 154 12.64 -14.02 20.55
N GLN A 155 12.33 -14.24 19.28
CA GLN A 155 11.24 -13.62 18.56
C GLN A 155 10.51 -14.70 17.77
N GLU A 156 9.19 -14.75 17.89
CA GLU A 156 8.35 -15.75 17.24
C GLU A 156 7.65 -15.19 16.01
N SER A 157 7.42 -16.06 15.01
CA SER A 157 6.56 -15.77 13.86
C SER A 157 5.28 -16.58 14.00
N LEU A 158 4.19 -15.92 14.35
CA LEU A 158 2.90 -16.57 14.58
C LEU A 158 2.06 -16.50 13.31
N ASN A 159 1.67 -17.65 12.79
CA ASN A 159 0.90 -17.75 11.55
C ASN A 159 -0.31 -18.64 11.83
N THR A 160 -1.51 -18.10 11.69
CA THR A 160 -2.74 -18.86 11.86
C THR A 160 -3.30 -19.29 10.51
N ARG A 161 -3.97 -20.45 10.47
CA ARG A 161 -4.65 -20.90 9.24
C ARG A 161 -5.67 -19.89 8.74
N ALA A 162 -6.47 -19.31 9.65
CA ALA A 162 -7.47 -18.31 9.33
C ALA A 162 -6.85 -17.02 8.77
N GLY A 163 -5.72 -16.58 9.34
CA GLY A 163 -4.97 -15.41 8.87
C GLY A 163 -4.42 -15.59 7.45
N ILE A 164 -3.92 -16.79 7.15
CA ILE A 164 -3.41 -17.15 5.82
C ILE A 164 -4.56 -17.30 4.83
N GLU A 165 -5.62 -18.04 5.18
CA GLU A 165 -6.75 -18.35 4.29
C GLU A 165 -7.40 -17.08 3.74
N ARG A 166 -7.67 -16.08 4.57
CA ARG A 166 -8.30 -14.82 4.10
C ARG A 166 -7.46 -14.06 3.08
N VAL A 167 -6.13 -14.04 3.25
CA VAL A 167 -5.23 -13.30 2.35
C VAL A 167 -4.98 -14.08 1.06
N VAL A 168 -4.84 -15.40 1.16
CA VAL A 168 -4.68 -16.28 -0.01
C VAL A 168 -5.95 -16.32 -0.85
N ASP A 169 -7.13 -16.40 -0.22
CA ASP A 169 -8.42 -16.33 -0.92
C ASP A 169 -8.57 -15.01 -1.67
N PHE A 170 -8.29 -13.87 -1.01
CA PHE A 170 -8.28 -12.57 -1.66
C PHE A 170 -7.30 -12.53 -2.84
N ALA A 171 -6.09 -13.09 -2.68
CA ALA A 171 -5.09 -13.13 -3.74
C ALA A 171 -5.52 -13.99 -4.95
N PHE A 172 -6.22 -15.11 -4.71
CA PHE A 172 -6.84 -15.91 -5.79
C PHE A 172 -7.93 -15.13 -6.52
N ARG A 173 -8.86 -14.48 -5.79
CA ARG A 173 -9.91 -13.65 -6.39
C ARG A 173 -9.31 -12.52 -7.23
N LEU A 174 -8.23 -11.92 -6.75
CA LEU A 174 -7.48 -10.92 -7.50
C LEU A 174 -6.84 -11.51 -8.77
N ALA A 175 -6.24 -12.70 -8.68
CA ALA A 175 -5.64 -13.38 -9.83
C ALA A 175 -6.69 -13.74 -10.90
N VAL A 176 -7.89 -14.17 -10.51
CA VAL A 176 -9.02 -14.48 -11.42
C VAL A 176 -9.36 -13.28 -12.31
N SER A 177 -9.38 -12.08 -11.74
CA SER A 177 -9.66 -10.83 -12.45
C SER A 177 -8.45 -10.23 -13.18
N ARG A 178 -7.31 -10.92 -13.16
CA ARG A 178 -6.05 -10.51 -13.81
C ARG A 178 -5.58 -11.57 -14.81
N ARG A 179 -4.29 -11.91 -14.82
CA ARG A 179 -3.69 -12.88 -15.75
C ARG A 179 -3.80 -14.32 -15.25
N LYS A 180 -4.61 -14.56 -14.21
CA LYS A 180 -4.93 -15.88 -13.65
C LYS A 180 -3.68 -16.64 -13.23
N LYS A 181 -2.74 -15.95 -12.58
CA LYS A 181 -1.55 -16.56 -11.98
C LYS A 181 -1.31 -16.06 -10.57
N LEU A 182 -1.17 -17.00 -9.63
CA LEU A 182 -0.83 -16.74 -8.24
C LEU A 182 0.51 -17.40 -7.90
N THR A 183 1.45 -16.64 -7.35
CA THR A 183 2.74 -17.15 -6.87
C THR A 183 2.82 -17.01 -5.35
N LEU A 184 3.02 -18.12 -4.63
CA LEU A 184 3.39 -18.08 -3.22
C LEU A 184 4.89 -17.76 -3.10
N CYS A 185 5.23 -16.66 -2.44
CA CYS A 185 6.59 -16.33 -2.05
C CYS A 185 6.80 -16.68 -0.57
N HIS A 186 7.72 -17.60 -0.26
CA HIS A 186 8.02 -17.98 1.13
C HIS A 186 9.42 -18.58 1.28
N LYS A 187 9.77 -19.16 2.42
CA LYS A 187 11.00 -19.94 2.63
C LYS A 187 10.73 -21.33 3.23
N THR A 188 9.96 -22.15 2.53
CA THR A 188 9.42 -23.45 3.03
C THR A 188 10.50 -24.47 3.39
N ASN A 189 11.69 -24.37 2.79
CA ASN A 189 12.82 -25.25 3.06
C ASN A 189 13.55 -24.96 4.38
N ILE A 190 13.37 -23.78 4.97
CA ILE A 190 14.00 -23.37 6.24
C ILE A 190 12.95 -23.12 7.32
N LEU A 191 11.91 -22.35 7.00
CA LEU A 191 10.79 -22.07 7.90
C LEU A 191 9.73 -23.18 7.76
N VAL A 192 10.09 -24.40 8.15
CA VAL A 192 9.32 -25.61 7.83
C VAL A 192 7.89 -25.54 8.37
N ALA A 193 7.68 -25.15 9.63
CA ALA A 193 6.35 -25.13 10.24
C ALA A 193 5.43 -24.07 9.58
N ALA A 194 5.87 -22.81 9.54
CA ALA A 194 5.08 -21.74 8.92
C ALA A 194 4.92 -21.97 7.41
N GLY A 195 6.00 -22.34 6.72
CA GLY A 195 5.99 -22.56 5.29
C GLY A 195 5.13 -23.74 4.85
N GLN A 196 5.10 -24.81 5.64
CA GLN A 196 4.19 -25.93 5.39
C GLN A 196 2.74 -25.47 5.51
N LEU A 197 2.37 -24.74 6.57
CA LEU A 197 1.01 -24.22 6.73
C LEU A 197 0.59 -23.28 5.59
N TRP A 198 1.47 -22.37 5.17
CA TRP A 198 1.25 -21.49 4.01
C TRP A 198 1.01 -22.29 2.73
N GLN A 199 1.85 -23.30 2.46
CA GLN A 199 1.73 -24.14 1.28
C GLN A 199 0.45 -25.00 1.30
N GLU A 200 0.09 -25.55 2.45
CA GLU A 200 -1.16 -26.31 2.64
C GLU A 200 -2.39 -25.46 2.31
N VAL A 201 -2.46 -24.23 2.84
CA VAL A 201 -3.58 -23.32 2.56
C VAL A 201 -3.68 -22.95 1.08
N VAL A 202 -2.55 -22.64 0.42
CA VAL A 202 -2.55 -22.35 -1.03
C VAL A 202 -3.03 -23.56 -1.83
N ASN A 203 -2.58 -24.77 -1.48
CA ASN A 203 -3.00 -26.00 -2.15
C ASN A 203 -4.51 -26.25 -1.94
N ASP A 204 -5.00 -26.12 -0.72
CA ASP A 204 -6.41 -26.33 -0.38
C ASP A 204 -7.32 -25.35 -1.14
N LEU A 205 -6.97 -24.05 -1.15
CA LEU A 205 -7.76 -23.03 -1.83
C LEU A 205 -7.66 -23.11 -3.36
N SER A 206 -6.54 -23.61 -3.92
CA SER A 206 -6.39 -23.75 -5.38
C SER A 206 -7.48 -24.61 -6.01
N ALA A 207 -8.05 -25.57 -5.27
CA ALA A 207 -9.16 -26.39 -5.74
C ALA A 207 -10.45 -25.59 -6.01
N HIS A 208 -10.62 -24.43 -5.38
CA HIS A 208 -11.74 -23.51 -5.60
C HIS A 208 -11.51 -22.55 -6.78
N TYR A 209 -10.28 -22.46 -7.30
CA TYR A 209 -9.87 -21.55 -8.37
C TYR A 209 -9.13 -22.29 -9.49
N PRO A 210 -9.77 -23.31 -10.13
CA PRO A 210 -9.10 -24.18 -11.11
C PRO A 210 -8.58 -23.46 -12.37
N GLU A 211 -9.05 -22.24 -12.63
CA GLU A 211 -8.59 -21.39 -13.72
C GLU A 211 -7.30 -20.61 -13.41
N VAL A 212 -6.84 -20.60 -12.16
CA VAL A 212 -5.64 -19.87 -11.73
C VAL A 212 -4.43 -20.80 -11.69
N GLU A 213 -3.38 -20.48 -12.46
CA GLU A 213 -2.08 -21.14 -12.38
C GLU A 213 -1.42 -20.82 -11.02
N THR A 214 -1.02 -21.85 -10.27
CA THR A 214 -0.27 -21.69 -9.03
C THR A 214 1.23 -21.91 -9.25
N ASP A 215 2.06 -21.01 -8.73
CA ASP A 215 3.53 -21.09 -8.75
C ASP A 215 4.08 -20.90 -7.31
N TYR A 216 5.31 -21.32 -7.08
CA TYR A 216 6.02 -21.14 -5.82
C TYR A 216 7.43 -20.62 -6.06
N VAL A 217 7.84 -19.63 -5.26
CA VAL A 217 9.20 -19.09 -5.29
C VAL A 217 9.73 -18.90 -3.87
N HIS A 218 11.00 -19.25 -3.68
CA HIS A 218 11.68 -18.89 -2.44
C HIS A 218 11.96 -17.38 -2.37
N VAL A 219 11.83 -16.75 -1.21
CA VAL A 219 12.00 -15.28 -1.07
C VAL A 219 13.35 -14.76 -1.58
N ASP A 220 14.44 -15.50 -1.40
CA ASP A 220 15.75 -15.15 -1.97
C ASP A 220 15.77 -15.24 -3.50
N ALA A 221 15.12 -16.26 -4.06
CA ALA A 221 14.91 -16.36 -5.51
C ALA A 221 13.95 -15.28 -6.02
N MET A 222 12.97 -14.83 -5.24
CA MET A 222 12.12 -13.68 -5.58
C MET A 222 12.99 -12.42 -5.73
N CYS A 223 13.88 -12.16 -4.77
CA CYS A 223 14.81 -11.03 -4.85
C CYS A 223 15.73 -11.08 -6.07
N PHE A 224 16.00 -12.26 -6.62
CA PHE A 224 16.75 -12.43 -7.87
C PHE A 224 15.86 -12.26 -9.12
N HIS A 225 14.67 -12.87 -9.13
CA HIS A 225 13.79 -12.88 -10.30
C HIS A 225 13.04 -11.57 -10.51
N LEU A 226 12.63 -10.89 -9.44
CA LEU A 226 11.80 -9.69 -9.54
C LEU A 226 12.49 -8.56 -10.33
N PRO A 227 13.80 -8.28 -10.16
CA PRO A 227 14.49 -7.29 -11.00
C PRO A 227 14.76 -7.74 -12.44
N LEU A 228 14.86 -9.05 -12.72
CA LEU A 228 15.32 -9.55 -14.02
C LEU A 228 14.17 -9.96 -14.95
N THR A 229 13.15 -10.59 -14.37
CA THR A 229 12.00 -11.15 -15.09
C THR A 229 10.70 -10.91 -14.30
N PRO A 230 10.34 -9.66 -13.98
CA PRO A 230 9.11 -9.36 -13.26
C PRO A 230 7.85 -9.84 -13.99
N GLU A 231 7.88 -9.95 -15.33
CA GLU A 231 6.77 -10.42 -16.17
C GLU A 231 6.34 -11.86 -15.88
N ARG A 232 7.19 -12.64 -15.17
CA ARG A 232 6.86 -13.99 -14.71
C ARG A 232 5.70 -13.99 -13.71
N PHE A 233 5.56 -12.92 -12.94
CA PHE A 233 4.65 -12.82 -11.80
C PHE A 233 3.42 -12.01 -12.18
N ASP A 234 2.26 -12.37 -11.62
CA ASP A 234 1.02 -11.59 -11.74
C ASP A 234 0.51 -11.16 -10.37
N VAL A 235 0.00 -12.12 -9.58
CA VAL A 235 -0.28 -11.90 -8.16
C VAL A 235 0.73 -12.70 -7.34
N VAL A 236 1.43 -12.04 -6.42
CA VAL A 236 2.34 -12.68 -5.47
C VAL A 236 1.71 -12.59 -4.09
N VAL A 237 1.51 -13.72 -3.42
CA VAL A 237 1.07 -13.75 -2.01
C VAL A 237 2.21 -14.17 -1.10
N THR A 238 2.33 -13.53 0.06
CA THR A 238 3.45 -13.75 0.99
C THR A 238 3.10 -13.35 2.42
N ASP A 239 3.91 -13.83 3.37
CA ASP A 239 3.85 -13.42 4.77
C ASP A 239 4.26 -11.95 4.98
N ASN A 240 4.09 -11.48 6.21
CA ASN A 240 4.30 -10.09 6.59
C ASN A 240 5.74 -9.60 6.37
N LEU A 241 6.74 -10.35 6.85
CA LEU A 241 8.16 -9.93 6.77
C LEU A 241 8.68 -10.00 5.34
N PHE A 242 8.42 -11.09 4.61
CA PHE A 242 8.89 -11.19 3.23
C PHE A 242 8.17 -10.18 2.35
N GLY A 243 6.86 -9.94 2.56
CA GLY A 243 6.11 -8.89 1.89
C GLY A 243 6.72 -7.52 2.08
N ASP A 244 7.14 -7.17 3.29
CA ASP A 244 7.86 -5.92 3.56
C ASP A 244 9.07 -5.77 2.64
N ILE A 245 9.91 -6.80 2.59
CA ILE A 245 11.17 -6.80 1.83
C ILE A 245 10.92 -6.73 0.31
N ILE A 246 10.08 -7.62 -0.23
CA ILE A 246 9.92 -7.74 -1.69
C ILE A 246 9.12 -6.59 -2.28
N THR A 247 8.26 -5.94 -1.47
CA THR A 247 7.50 -4.78 -1.93
C THR A 247 8.35 -3.52 -2.00
N ASP A 248 9.31 -3.34 -1.08
CA ASP A 248 10.32 -2.27 -1.18
C ASP A 248 11.25 -2.49 -2.37
N LEU A 249 11.65 -3.75 -2.64
CA LEU A 249 12.38 -4.09 -3.87
C LEU A 249 11.53 -3.75 -5.12
N GLY A 250 10.26 -4.11 -5.12
CA GLY A 250 9.30 -3.75 -6.17
C GLY A 250 9.20 -2.24 -6.38
N ALA A 251 9.14 -1.47 -5.30
CA ALA A 251 9.10 -0.01 -5.35
C ALA A 251 10.32 0.58 -6.07
N VAL A 252 11.52 0.06 -5.81
CA VAL A 252 12.75 0.47 -6.53
C VAL A 252 12.66 0.14 -8.01
N ILE A 253 12.17 -1.06 -8.36
CA ILE A 253 12.07 -1.52 -9.75
C ILE A 253 11.13 -0.64 -10.58
N GLN A 254 10.01 -0.19 -10.00
CA GLN A 254 9.02 0.64 -10.71
C GLN A 254 9.35 2.14 -10.81
N GLY A 255 10.51 2.57 -10.27
CA GLY A 255 10.97 3.96 -10.33
C GLY A 255 11.22 4.62 -8.98
N GLY A 256 10.96 3.94 -7.88
CA GLY A 256 11.29 4.37 -6.52
C GLY A 256 10.08 4.48 -5.58
N LEU A 257 10.37 4.74 -4.32
CA LEU A 257 9.36 4.81 -3.26
C LEU A 257 8.34 5.95 -3.46
N GLY A 258 8.71 7.03 -4.14
CA GLY A 258 7.84 8.19 -4.38
C GLY A 258 6.66 7.92 -5.33
N VAL A 259 6.68 6.84 -6.10
CA VAL A 259 5.57 6.40 -6.97
C VAL A 259 4.83 5.19 -6.39
N ALA A 260 5.30 4.65 -5.27
CA ALA A 260 4.83 3.40 -4.73
C ALA A 260 3.65 3.61 -3.77
N THR A 261 2.59 2.85 -4.02
CA THR A 261 1.29 3.00 -3.37
C THR A 261 0.87 1.70 -2.68
N SER A 262 0.04 1.79 -1.65
CA SER A 262 -0.48 0.62 -0.96
C SER A 262 -1.89 0.80 -0.43
N ALA A 263 -2.61 -0.32 -0.32
CA ALA A 263 -3.92 -0.42 0.31
C ALA A 263 -3.89 -1.53 1.38
N ASN A 264 -4.11 -1.15 2.64
CA ASN A 264 -4.27 -2.03 3.78
C ASN A 264 -5.77 -2.34 3.92
N LEU A 265 -6.19 -3.46 3.36
CA LEU A 265 -7.60 -3.79 3.19
C LEU A 265 -8.14 -4.55 4.39
N ASN A 266 -9.22 -4.02 4.98
CA ASN A 266 -10.13 -4.82 5.79
C ASN A 266 -11.03 -5.62 4.84
N LEU A 267 -10.92 -6.95 4.86
CA LEU A 267 -11.53 -7.83 3.86
C LEU A 267 -12.98 -8.21 4.17
N ASP A 268 -13.45 -8.00 5.40
CA ASP A 268 -14.81 -8.38 5.84
C ASP A 268 -15.77 -7.20 5.96
N GLY A 269 -15.29 -5.97 5.75
CA GLY A 269 -16.08 -4.75 5.83
C GLY A 269 -16.42 -4.30 7.26
N SER A 270 -15.81 -4.89 8.29
CA SER A 270 -16.06 -4.56 9.70
C SER A 270 -15.38 -3.28 10.20
N ALA A 271 -14.44 -2.74 9.43
CA ALA A 271 -13.66 -1.54 9.74
C ALA A 271 -13.19 -0.87 8.43
N PRO A 272 -12.69 0.38 8.45
CA PRO A 272 -12.13 0.99 7.25
C PRO A 272 -10.83 0.33 6.78
N SER A 273 -10.68 0.26 5.46
CA SER A 273 -9.39 0.08 4.81
C SER A 273 -8.57 1.37 4.87
N MET A 274 -7.24 1.24 4.87
CA MET A 274 -6.30 2.38 4.88
C MET A 274 -5.46 2.42 3.61
N PHE A 275 -5.28 3.61 3.03
CA PHE A 275 -4.55 3.84 1.80
C PHE A 275 -3.41 4.81 2.07
N GLU A 276 -2.17 4.39 1.77
CA GLU A 276 -0.95 5.12 2.10
C GLU A 276 0.11 4.94 1.02
N ALA A 277 1.00 5.92 0.87
CA ALA A 277 2.21 5.73 0.06
C ALA A 277 3.18 4.82 0.83
N ILE A 278 4.06 4.09 0.11
CA ILE A 278 5.01 3.18 0.77
C ILE A 278 6.16 3.93 1.45
N HIS A 279 6.49 5.15 0.98
CA HIS A 279 7.60 5.91 1.52
C HIS A 279 7.41 6.27 3.00
N GLY A 280 8.51 6.38 3.73
CA GLY A 280 8.51 6.93 5.09
C GLY A 280 8.29 8.45 5.12
N SER A 281 8.53 9.06 6.28
CA SER A 281 8.34 10.50 6.51
C SER A 281 9.39 11.40 5.85
N ALA A 282 10.50 10.85 5.35
CA ALA A 282 11.60 11.57 4.70
C ALA A 282 11.94 12.94 5.35
N PRO A 283 12.36 12.98 6.63
CA PRO A 283 12.55 14.23 7.37
C PRO A 283 13.61 15.16 6.76
N ASP A 284 14.52 14.62 5.95
CA ASP A 284 15.57 15.34 5.25
C ASP A 284 15.06 16.26 4.13
N ILE A 285 13.88 15.98 3.57
CA ILE A 285 13.25 16.78 2.51
C ILE A 285 11.93 17.43 2.91
N ALA A 286 11.41 17.14 4.11
CA ALA A 286 10.18 17.73 4.65
C ALA A 286 10.24 19.27 4.67
N GLY A 287 9.15 19.90 4.27
CA GLY A 287 8.97 21.36 4.20
C GLY A 287 9.69 22.05 3.04
N LYS A 288 10.34 21.29 2.15
CA LYS A 288 11.08 21.86 1.00
C LYS A 288 10.27 21.85 -0.30
N GLY A 289 9.09 21.23 -0.33
CA GLY A 289 8.33 21.00 -1.55
C GLY A 289 9.03 20.04 -2.51
N TRP A 290 9.87 19.14 -2.00
CA TRP A 290 10.71 18.23 -2.80
C TRP A 290 10.21 16.79 -2.82
N ALA A 291 9.13 16.50 -2.10
CA ALA A 291 8.49 15.21 -2.11
C ALA A 291 7.66 15.06 -3.38
N ASN A 292 7.68 13.88 -3.99
CA ASN A 292 6.79 13.58 -5.10
C ASN A 292 5.45 13.07 -4.54
N PRO A 293 4.32 13.76 -4.79
CA PRO A 293 3.04 13.37 -4.24
C PRO A 293 2.39 12.18 -4.94
N SER A 294 2.98 11.67 -6.02
CA SER A 294 2.35 10.67 -6.89
C SER A 294 1.99 9.38 -6.15
N GLY A 295 2.83 8.88 -5.25
CA GLY A 295 2.50 7.72 -4.41
C GLY A 295 1.23 7.93 -3.58
N SER A 296 1.07 9.11 -2.97
CA SER A 296 -0.13 9.46 -2.19
C SER A 296 -1.37 9.65 -3.08
N ILE A 297 -1.22 10.28 -4.24
CA ILE A 297 -2.29 10.44 -5.23
C ILE A 297 -2.74 9.09 -5.81
N LEU A 298 -1.81 8.16 -6.07
CA LEU A 298 -2.13 6.80 -6.51
C LEU A 298 -2.80 5.99 -5.39
N SER A 299 -2.42 6.21 -4.13
CA SER A 299 -3.13 5.61 -2.98
C SER A 299 -4.56 6.14 -2.84
N LEU A 300 -4.77 7.43 -3.10
CA LEU A 300 -6.11 7.99 -3.24
C LEU A 300 -6.89 7.32 -4.38
N ALA A 301 -6.25 7.04 -5.51
CA ALA A 301 -6.87 6.32 -6.62
C ALA A 301 -7.30 4.90 -6.18
N LEU A 302 -6.44 4.16 -5.45
CA LEU A 302 -6.80 2.86 -4.84
C LEU A 302 -8.00 2.99 -3.90
N MET A 303 -8.05 4.06 -3.08
CA MET A 303 -9.16 4.34 -2.18
C MET A 303 -10.48 4.53 -2.93
N LEU A 304 -10.48 5.36 -3.98
CA LEU A 304 -11.68 5.59 -4.79
C LEU A 304 -12.11 4.33 -5.52
N GLY A 305 -11.17 3.52 -6.02
CA GLY A 305 -11.46 2.20 -6.58
C GLY A 305 -12.17 1.31 -5.56
N HIS A 306 -11.63 1.21 -4.34
CA HIS A 306 -12.24 0.44 -3.25
C HIS A 306 -13.63 0.94 -2.84
N LEU A 307 -13.88 2.25 -2.90
CA LEU A 307 -15.18 2.85 -2.60
C LEU A 307 -16.21 2.71 -3.74
N GLY A 308 -15.81 2.12 -4.88
CA GLY A 308 -16.66 1.92 -6.05
C GLY A 308 -16.67 3.09 -7.05
N GLU A 309 -15.79 4.08 -6.89
CA GLU A 309 -15.61 5.20 -7.81
C GLU A 309 -14.52 4.90 -8.86
N GLY A 310 -14.68 3.77 -9.56
CA GLY A 310 -13.67 3.24 -10.49
C GLY A 310 -13.30 4.17 -11.65
N GLU A 311 -14.26 4.90 -12.23
CA GLU A 311 -13.99 5.88 -13.30
C GLU A 311 -13.13 7.05 -12.79
N ALA A 312 -13.42 7.55 -11.59
CA ALA A 312 -12.63 8.62 -10.98
C ALA A 312 -11.22 8.14 -10.64
N ALA A 313 -11.12 6.92 -10.09
CA ALA A 313 -9.86 6.28 -9.77
C ALA A 313 -8.96 6.14 -11.02
N GLN A 314 -9.48 5.60 -12.13
CA GLN A 314 -8.74 5.47 -13.40
C GLN A 314 -8.29 6.82 -13.97
N ALA A 315 -9.14 7.85 -13.88
CA ALA A 315 -8.79 9.19 -14.32
C ALA A 315 -7.64 9.80 -13.50
N ILE A 316 -7.64 9.60 -12.19
CA ILE A 316 -6.55 10.03 -11.30
C ILE A 316 -5.26 9.30 -11.65
N GLU A 317 -5.31 7.97 -11.83
CA GLU A 317 -4.13 7.17 -12.21
C GLU A 317 -3.54 7.66 -13.53
N ALA A 318 -4.36 7.79 -14.57
CA ALA A 318 -3.95 8.26 -15.88
C ALA A 318 -3.34 9.67 -15.84
N ALA A 319 -3.99 10.61 -15.13
CA ALA A 319 -3.47 11.97 -14.96
C ALA A 319 -2.14 12.00 -14.21
N THR A 320 -2.00 11.17 -13.17
CA THR A 320 -0.77 11.07 -12.39
C THR A 320 0.37 10.51 -13.24
N VAL A 321 0.10 9.46 -14.01
CA VAL A 321 1.09 8.85 -14.91
C VAL A 321 1.55 9.82 -16.00
N GLN A 322 0.63 10.59 -16.57
CA GLN A 322 0.97 11.63 -17.54
C GLN A 322 1.95 12.66 -16.95
N VAL A 323 1.68 13.17 -15.76
CA VAL A 323 2.58 14.14 -15.09
C VAL A 323 3.91 13.49 -14.73
N LEU A 324 3.90 12.26 -14.21
CA LEU A 324 5.11 11.51 -13.85
C LEU A 324 6.07 11.34 -15.03
N GLY A 325 5.56 11.00 -16.21
CA GLY A 325 6.38 10.81 -17.41
C GLY A 325 7.04 12.10 -17.93
N GLU A 326 6.60 13.27 -17.47
CA GLU A 326 7.14 14.58 -17.82
C GLU A 326 8.17 15.10 -16.78
N LEU A 327 8.29 14.46 -15.61
CA LEU A 327 9.18 14.93 -14.55
C LEU A 327 10.66 14.61 -14.86
N PRO A 328 11.58 15.59 -14.79
CA PRO A 328 13.01 15.35 -15.00
C PRO A 328 13.66 14.52 -13.88
N ALA A 329 13.09 14.52 -12.67
CA ALA A 329 13.48 13.64 -11.58
C ALA A 329 12.25 13.32 -10.71
N LEU A 330 12.31 12.23 -9.96
CA LEU A 330 11.16 11.73 -9.19
C LEU A 330 11.13 12.21 -7.73
N ALA A 331 12.09 13.05 -7.31
CA ALA A 331 12.12 13.73 -6.02
C ALA A 331 13.25 14.78 -6.01
N GLY A 332 13.28 15.63 -4.98
CA GLY A 332 14.36 16.58 -4.75
C GLY A 332 14.25 17.85 -5.59
N ALA A 333 15.23 18.75 -5.44
CA ALA A 333 15.27 20.00 -6.20
C ALA A 333 15.30 19.80 -7.74
N ALA A 334 15.79 18.64 -8.18
CA ALA A 334 15.85 18.29 -9.60
C ALA A 334 14.49 17.83 -10.18
N MET A 335 13.44 17.69 -9.36
CA MET A 335 12.08 17.32 -9.81
C MET A 335 11.49 18.35 -10.78
N GLY A 336 12.00 19.59 -10.78
CA GLY A 336 11.58 20.64 -11.73
C GLY A 336 10.21 21.24 -11.42
N ALA A 337 9.57 20.80 -10.35
CA ALA A 337 8.33 21.32 -9.77
C ALA A 337 8.36 21.07 -8.26
N SER A 338 7.57 21.83 -7.51
CA SER A 338 7.29 21.55 -6.10
C SER A 338 6.23 20.47 -5.93
N THR A 339 6.15 19.86 -4.74
CA THR A 339 5.10 18.90 -4.36
C THR A 339 3.70 19.42 -4.75
N ALA A 340 3.39 20.66 -4.37
CA ALA A 340 2.09 21.28 -4.64
C ALA A 340 1.84 21.53 -6.13
N GLU A 341 2.86 21.95 -6.90
CA GLU A 341 2.73 22.13 -8.35
C GLU A 341 2.45 20.81 -9.09
N VAL A 342 3.06 19.71 -8.64
CA VAL A 342 2.74 18.38 -9.18
C VAL A 342 1.29 18.00 -8.89
N GLY A 343 0.83 18.18 -7.65
CA GLY A 343 -0.57 17.95 -7.26
C GLY A 343 -1.56 18.78 -8.07
N ALA A 344 -1.31 20.08 -8.21
CA ALA A 344 -2.15 21.00 -8.99
C ALA A 344 -2.23 20.60 -10.47
N ARG A 345 -1.11 20.21 -11.10
CA ARG A 345 -1.09 19.73 -12.49
C ARG A 345 -1.97 18.49 -12.68
N VAL A 346 -1.88 17.52 -11.76
CA VAL A 346 -2.74 16.32 -11.80
C VAL A 346 -4.21 16.71 -11.63
N ALA A 347 -4.52 17.57 -10.66
CA ALA A 347 -5.87 18.04 -10.39
C ALA A 347 -6.47 18.79 -11.60
N GLU A 348 -5.68 19.59 -12.31
CA GLU A 348 -6.09 20.28 -13.54
C GLU A 348 -6.44 19.30 -14.66
N ILE A 349 -5.61 18.28 -14.89
CA ILE A 349 -5.87 17.25 -15.91
C ILE A 349 -7.16 16.48 -15.59
N VAL A 350 -7.35 16.07 -14.32
CA VAL A 350 -8.57 15.38 -13.87
C VAL A 350 -9.81 16.25 -14.08
N ARG A 351 -9.75 17.52 -13.65
CA ARG A 351 -10.84 18.48 -13.78
C ARG A 351 -11.19 18.78 -15.24
N GLY A 352 -10.17 18.93 -16.09
CA GLY A 352 -10.32 19.21 -17.52
C GLY A 352 -10.74 18.01 -18.35
N GLY A 353 -10.61 16.78 -17.83
CA GLY A 353 -10.91 15.56 -18.56
C GLY A 353 -9.91 15.24 -19.67
N SER A 354 -8.68 15.77 -19.58
CA SER A 354 -7.63 15.61 -20.59
C SER A 354 -6.66 14.46 -20.30
N TYR A 355 -7.02 13.55 -19.39
CA TYR A 355 -6.22 12.37 -19.03
C TYR A 355 -6.25 11.32 -20.14
N ASP A 356 -5.13 10.65 -20.36
CA ASP A 356 -5.01 9.56 -21.33
C ASP A 356 -5.04 8.19 -20.64
N THR A 357 -6.18 7.51 -20.72
CA THR A 357 -6.35 6.16 -20.15
C THR A 357 -5.51 5.09 -20.85
N ALA A 358 -4.99 5.36 -22.07
CA ALA A 358 -4.09 4.44 -22.76
C ALA A 358 -2.73 4.31 -22.08
N LEU A 359 -2.37 5.23 -21.17
CA LEU A 359 -1.16 5.15 -20.35
C LEU A 359 -1.23 4.10 -19.25
N VAL A 360 -2.44 3.64 -18.90
CA VAL A 360 -2.71 2.70 -17.80
C VAL A 360 -3.58 1.53 -18.26
N PRO A 361 -3.18 0.78 -19.30
CA PRO A 361 -3.94 -0.38 -19.75
C PRO A 361 -4.08 -1.38 -18.60
N ASN A 362 -5.25 -2.02 -18.45
CA ASN A 362 -5.50 -3.01 -17.39
C ASN A 362 -5.31 -2.46 -15.96
N SER A 363 -5.68 -1.19 -15.72
CA SER A 363 -5.68 -0.59 -14.38
C SER A 363 -6.30 -1.51 -13.32
N LEU A 364 -5.58 -1.68 -12.21
CA LEU A 364 -6.03 -2.45 -11.05
C LEU A 364 -7.26 -1.82 -10.37
N LEU A 365 -7.50 -0.53 -10.60
CA LEU A 365 -8.51 0.26 -9.88
C LEU A 365 -9.93 -0.22 -10.14
N GLY A 366 -10.22 -0.65 -11.36
CA GLY A 366 -11.50 -1.28 -11.69
C GLY A 366 -11.67 -2.63 -10.99
N THR A 367 -10.63 -3.45 -10.98
CA THR A 367 -10.64 -4.76 -10.32
C THR A 367 -10.84 -4.66 -8.81
N LEU A 368 -10.22 -3.69 -8.14
CA LEU A 368 -10.39 -3.51 -6.69
C LEU A 368 -11.81 -3.09 -6.32
N ALA A 369 -12.52 -2.37 -7.18
CA ALA A 369 -13.92 -2.02 -6.97
C ALA A 369 -14.81 -3.27 -6.93
N GLU A 370 -14.54 -4.25 -7.79
CA GLU A 370 -15.30 -5.51 -7.84
C GLU A 370 -15.00 -6.44 -6.65
N LEU A 371 -13.81 -6.29 -6.06
CA LEU A 371 -13.34 -7.10 -4.92
C LEU A 371 -13.61 -6.47 -3.56
N ALA A 372 -14.01 -5.19 -3.53
CA ALA A 372 -14.27 -4.48 -2.28
C ALA A 372 -15.39 -5.17 -1.48
N PRO A 373 -15.18 -5.42 -0.17
CA PRO A 373 -16.25 -5.94 0.67
C PRO A 373 -17.37 -4.91 0.76
N THR A 374 -18.61 -5.38 0.65
CA THR A 374 -19.76 -4.55 0.96
C THR A 374 -19.79 -4.34 2.47
N ARG A 375 -19.74 -3.10 2.95
CA ARG A 375 -19.96 -2.81 4.37
C ARG A 375 -21.30 -3.38 4.80
N LEU A 376 -21.29 -4.17 5.87
CA LEU A 376 -22.52 -4.60 6.53
C LEU A 376 -23.17 -3.32 7.11
N SER A 377 -24.28 -2.91 6.51
CA SER A 377 -25.06 -1.73 6.89
C SER A 377 -25.67 -1.83 8.28
#